data_AF-A0A167KD73-F1
#
_entry.id   AF-A0A167KD73-F1
#
_cell.length_a   1.000
_cell.length_b   1.000
_cell.length_c   1.000
_cell.angle_alpha   90.00
_cell.angle_beta   90.00
_cell.angle_gamma   90.00
#
_symmetry.space_group_name_H-M   'P 1'
#
loop_
_entity.id
_entity.type
_entity.pdbx_description
1 polymer ?
#
loop_
_entity_poly.entity_id
_entity_poly.type
_entity_poly.pdbx_seq_one_letter_code
_entity_poly.pdbx_strand_id
1 'polypeptide(L)'
;MKLAPWLEENEYSLETLASFLGKSFYTVRSYIYGHRRVPKAVGEKIHELTNGQVTQKDLDAQYEAFNDRTERFGIVRINGKKFGNPITTINIEDSDDKKKKFIKNVHDLVLATSSEDNSLCA
;
A
#
# COMPACT_ATOMS: atom_id res chain seq x y z
N MET A 1 16.58 12.60 2.61
CA MET A 1 16.83 11.39 3.45
C MET A 1 15.48 10.75 3.77
N LYS A 2 15.36 9.43 3.92
CA LYS A 2 14.07 8.81 4.30
C LYS A 2 13.85 8.87 5.82
N LEU A 3 12.58 8.92 6.24
CA LEU A 3 12.23 9.04 7.66
C LEU A 3 12.61 7.81 8.49
N ALA A 4 12.46 6.59 7.95
CA ALA A 4 12.82 5.37 8.67
C ALA A 4 14.32 5.32 9.07
N PRO A 5 15.28 5.48 8.14
CA PRO A 5 16.70 5.55 8.48
C PRO A 5 17.02 6.65 9.50
N TRP A 6 16.37 7.81 9.39
CA TRP A 6 16.59 8.90 10.35
C TRP A 6 16.20 8.51 11.77
N LEU A 7 15.07 7.80 11.94
CA LEU A 7 14.63 7.32 13.24
C LEU A 7 15.63 6.31 13.84
N GLU A 8 16.16 5.41 13.02
CA GLU A 8 17.15 4.41 13.44
C GLU A 8 18.48 5.08 13.85
N GLU A 9 19.00 6.00 13.03
CA GLU A 9 20.26 6.71 13.28
C GLU A 9 20.22 7.60 14.53
N ASN A 10 19.06 8.14 14.87
CA ASN A 10 18.87 9.02 16.03
C ASN A 10 18.26 8.30 17.24
N GLU A 11 18.14 6.97 17.20
CA GLU A 11 17.50 6.14 18.22
C GLU A 11 16.10 6.65 18.64
N TYR A 12 15.39 7.24 17.68
CA TYR A 12 14.13 7.93 17.93
C TYR A 12 12.96 6.98 17.74
N SER A 13 12.22 6.69 18.83
CA SER A 13 11.16 5.68 18.78
C SER A 13 9.91 6.17 18.04
N LEU A 14 9.19 5.20 17.46
CA LEU A 14 7.92 5.43 16.77
C LEU A 14 6.85 6.03 17.69
N GLU A 15 6.82 5.59 18.94
CA GLU A 15 5.90 6.06 19.98
C GLU A 15 6.15 7.53 20.32
N THR A 16 7.42 7.93 20.40
CA THR A 16 7.81 9.32 20.65
C THR A 16 7.41 10.19 19.46
N LEU A 17 7.66 9.73 18.23
CA LEU A 17 7.25 10.44 17.02
C LEU A 17 5.72 10.57 16.93
N ALA A 18 4.98 9.51 17.24
CA ALA A 18 3.52 9.53 17.26
C ALA A 18 2.98 10.56 18.26
N SER A 19 3.55 10.61 19.45
CA SER A 19 3.21 11.57 20.49
C SER A 19 3.52 13.00 20.04
N PHE A 20 4.73 13.25 19.51
CA PHE A 20 5.15 14.56 19.00
C PHE A 20 4.24 15.08 17.86
N LEU A 21 3.86 14.20 16.94
CA LEU A 21 3.00 14.57 15.81
C LEU A 21 1.51 14.68 16.19
N GLY A 22 1.12 14.24 17.40
CA GLY A 22 -0.27 14.16 17.83
C GLY A 22 -1.09 13.20 16.96
N LYS A 23 -0.50 12.07 16.57
CA LYS A 23 -1.10 11.04 15.70
C LYS A 23 -1.05 9.69 16.38
N SER A 24 -1.93 8.77 15.95
CA SER A 24 -1.85 7.39 16.43
C SER A 24 -0.58 6.71 15.91
N PHE A 25 -0.05 5.78 16.70
CA PHE A 25 1.09 4.94 16.33
C PHE A 25 0.94 4.34 14.92
N TYR A 26 -0.23 3.76 14.62
CA TYR A 26 -0.50 3.17 13.30
C TYR A 26 -0.46 4.19 12.17
N THR A 27 -0.92 5.42 12.41
CA THR A 27 -0.86 6.49 11.39
C THR A 27 0.57 6.85 11.07
N VAL A 28 1.42 7.02 12.08
CA VAL A 28 2.84 7.34 11.91
C VAL A 28 3.59 6.19 11.25
N ARG A 29 3.33 4.96 11.69
CA ARG A 29 3.84 3.76 11.03
C ARG A 29 3.49 3.73 9.54
N SER A 30 2.24 4.04 9.17
CA SER A 30 1.82 4.11 7.77
C SER A 30 2.54 5.20 6.98
N TYR A 31 2.88 6.34 7.59
CA TYR A 31 3.69 7.38 6.95
C TYR A 31 5.11 6.88 6.65
N ILE A 32 5.74 6.25 7.63
CA ILE A 32 7.13 5.79 7.55
C ILE A 32 7.33 4.72 6.47
N TYR A 33 6.37 3.82 6.32
CA TYR A 33 6.42 2.78 5.29
C TYR A 33 5.78 3.21 3.97
N GLY A 34 5.36 4.46 3.82
CA GLY A 34 4.79 4.98 2.58
C GLY A 34 3.37 4.46 2.26
N HIS A 35 2.71 3.77 3.19
CA HIS A 35 1.33 3.28 3.00
C HIS A 35 0.31 4.42 2.93
N ARG A 36 0.67 5.59 3.44
CA ARG A 36 -0.20 6.77 3.48
C ARG A 36 0.62 8.02 3.18
N ARG A 37 0.06 8.91 2.37
CA ARG A 37 0.64 10.22 2.11
C ARG A 37 0.69 11.06 3.38
N VAL A 38 1.81 11.73 3.62
CA VAL A 38 1.99 12.60 4.79
C VAL A 38 1.38 13.98 4.51
N PRO A 39 0.42 14.46 5.32
CA PRO A 39 -0.12 15.81 5.17
C PRO A 39 0.95 16.88 5.38
N LYS A 40 0.89 18.01 4.65
CA LYS A 40 1.88 19.10 4.73
C LYS A 40 2.18 19.55 6.17
N ALA A 41 1.14 19.82 6.97
CA ALA A 41 1.31 20.23 8.36
C ALA A 41 2.03 19.19 9.24
N VAL A 42 1.96 17.90 8.89
CA VAL A 42 2.74 16.84 9.56
C VAL A 42 4.15 16.80 9.02
N GLY A 43 4.33 16.97 7.70
CA GLY A 43 5.64 17.06 7.06
C GLY A 43 6.47 18.25 7.56
N GLU A 44 5.85 19.40 7.81
CA GLU A 44 6.52 20.57 8.42
C GLU A 44 7.05 20.26 9.82
N LYS A 45 6.25 19.62 10.68
CA LYS A 45 6.71 19.17 12.01
C LYS A 45 7.86 18.16 11.93
N ILE A 46 7.81 17.24 10.97
CA ILE A 46 8.90 16.29 10.74
C ILE A 46 10.15 17.03 10.24
N HIS A 47 9.99 18.01 9.35
CA HIS A 47 11.08 18.84 8.85
C HIS A 47 11.76 19.60 10.00
N GLU A 48 10.98 20.20 10.90
CA GLU A 48 11.48 20.86 12.11
C GLU A 48 12.20 19.88 13.04
N LEU A 49 11.58 18.72 13.34
CA LEU A 49 12.17 17.70 14.21
C LEU A 49 13.52 17.18 13.69
N THR A 50 13.62 17.02 12.37
CA THR A 50 14.81 16.47 11.71
C THR A 50 15.82 17.54 11.31
N ASN A 51 15.66 18.79 11.74
CA ASN A 51 16.50 19.93 11.35
C ASN A 51 16.67 20.04 9.83
N GLY A 52 15.61 19.74 9.09
CA GLY A 52 15.54 19.79 7.65
C GLY A 52 16.09 18.60 6.89
N GLN A 53 16.60 17.56 7.56
CA GLN A 53 17.14 16.37 6.92
C GLN A 53 16.08 15.54 6.19
N VAL A 54 14.86 15.49 6.72
CA VAL A 54 13.70 14.87 6.07
C VAL A 54 12.78 15.99 5.56
N THR A 55 12.59 16.03 4.25
CA THR A 55 11.75 17.03 3.58
C THR A 55 10.40 16.46 3.17
N GLN A 56 9.42 17.32 2.89
CA GLN A 56 8.15 16.89 2.31
C GLN A 56 8.36 16.10 1.01
N LYS A 57 9.37 16.46 0.20
CA LYS A 57 9.72 15.75 -1.03
C LYS A 57 10.18 14.32 -0.75
N ASP A 58 10.96 14.09 0.30
CA ASP A 58 11.37 12.73 0.69
C ASP A 58 10.18 11.88 1.12
N LEU A 59 9.25 12.47 1.88
CA LEU A 59 8.03 11.80 2.35
C LEU A 59 7.07 11.47 1.21
N ASP A 60 6.87 12.41 0.28
CA ASP A 60 6.07 12.19 -0.93
C ASP A 60 6.72 11.13 -1.83
N ALA A 61 8.04 11.18 -2.03
CA ALA A 61 8.77 10.15 -2.79
C ALA A 61 8.66 8.74 -2.15
N GLN A 62 8.54 8.66 -0.83
CA GLN A 62 8.33 7.40 -0.12
C GLN A 62 6.92 6.83 -0.38
N TYR A 63 5.91 7.70 -0.38
CA TYR A 63 4.53 7.34 -0.73
C TYR A 63 4.42 6.96 -2.21
N GLU A 64 5.03 7.74 -3.10
CA GLU A 64 5.09 7.44 -4.54
C GLU A 64 5.81 6.13 -4.79
N ALA A 65 6.96 5.85 -4.17
CA ALA A 65 7.62 4.55 -4.31
C ALA A 65 6.77 3.36 -3.82
N PHE A 66 5.90 3.56 -2.84
CA PHE A 66 4.94 2.53 -2.41
C PHE A 66 3.79 2.37 -3.41
N ASN A 67 3.30 3.47 -3.97
CA ASN A 67 2.25 3.47 -4.99
C ASN A 67 2.77 3.05 -6.38
N ASP A 68 4.00 3.33 -6.76
CA ASP A 68 4.57 2.88 -8.03
C ASP A 68 4.86 1.38 -7.99
N ARG A 69 5.11 0.82 -6.78
CA ARG A 69 5.03 -0.62 -6.54
C ARG A 69 3.62 -1.19 -6.70
N THR A 70 2.59 -0.36 -6.96
CA THR A 70 1.25 -0.82 -7.35
C THR A 70 1.12 -1.11 -8.85
N GLU A 71 2.16 -1.65 -9.47
CA GLU A 71 1.98 -2.56 -10.62
C GLU A 71 1.46 -3.94 -10.17
N ARG A 72 0.60 -3.94 -9.15
CA ARG A 72 -0.01 -5.11 -8.55
C ARG A 72 -1.46 -5.18 -8.98
N PHE A 73 -1.76 -6.14 -9.86
CA PHE A 73 -3.13 -6.43 -10.27
C PHE A 73 -3.69 -7.53 -9.38
N GLY A 74 -4.89 -7.31 -8.85
CA GLY A 74 -5.56 -8.27 -7.97
C GLY A 74 -7.01 -8.47 -8.38
N ILE A 75 -7.45 -9.73 -8.38
CA ILE A 75 -8.87 -10.06 -8.54
C ILE A 75 -9.49 -10.05 -7.14
N VAL A 76 -10.54 -9.26 -6.94
CA VAL A 76 -11.28 -9.18 -5.68
C VAL A 76 -12.74 -9.55 -5.91
N ARG A 77 -13.37 -10.20 -4.92
CA ARG A 77 -14.85 -10.28 -4.88
C ARG A 77 -15.41 -8.95 -4.39
N ILE A 78 -16.42 -8.46 -5.07
CA ILE A 78 -17.21 -7.31 -4.66
C ILE A 78 -18.40 -7.83 -3.86
N ASN A 79 -18.43 -7.57 -2.55
CA ASN A 79 -19.57 -7.87 -1.69
C ASN A 79 -20.27 -6.55 -1.33
N GLY A 80 -21.27 -6.17 -2.11
CA GLY A 80 -21.91 -4.85 -2.00
C GLY A 80 -20.98 -3.72 -2.46
N LYS A 81 -20.78 -2.67 -1.64
CA LYS A 81 -19.87 -1.54 -1.95
C LYS A 81 -18.45 -1.69 -1.38
N LYS A 82 -18.11 -2.85 -0.80
CA LYS A 82 -16.81 -3.09 -0.17
C LYS A 82 -16.04 -4.17 -0.93
N PHE A 83 -14.77 -3.89 -1.19
CA PHE A 83 -13.82 -4.87 -1.73
C PHE A 83 -13.29 -5.74 -0.59
N GLY A 84 -13.37 -7.07 -0.74
CA GLY A 84 -12.73 -8.02 0.17
C GLY A 84 -11.24 -8.18 -0.12
N ASN A 85 -10.59 -9.09 0.60
CA ASN A 85 -9.22 -9.49 0.27
C ASN A 85 -9.14 -10.07 -1.16
N PRO A 86 -8.06 -9.80 -1.91
CA PRO A 86 -7.88 -10.36 -3.24
C PRO A 86 -7.86 -11.90 -3.23
N ILE A 87 -8.59 -12.51 -4.17
CA ILE A 87 -8.58 -13.94 -4.46
C ILE A 87 -7.21 -14.36 -4.98
N THR A 88 -6.63 -13.53 -5.86
CA THR A 88 -5.29 -13.72 -6.39
C THR A 88 -4.71 -12.36 -6.80
N THR A 89 -3.39 -12.23 -6.74
CA THR A 89 -2.67 -11.01 -7.14
C THR A 89 -1.42 -11.34 -7.91
N ILE A 90 -1.02 -10.47 -8.83
CA ILE A 90 0.23 -10.55 -9.59
C ILE A 90 0.91 -9.18 -9.59
N ASN A 91 2.24 -9.16 -9.53
CA ASN A 91 3.05 -7.95 -9.73
C ASN A 91 3.75 -8.03 -11.09
N ILE A 92 4.15 -6.89 -11.67
CA ILE A 92 4.89 -6.91 -12.94
C ILE A 92 6.20 -7.70 -12.85
N GLU A 93 6.86 -7.63 -11.69
CA GLU A 93 8.16 -8.27 -11.42
C GLU A 93 8.02 -9.77 -11.09
N ASP A 94 6.80 -10.29 -10.95
CA ASP A 94 6.60 -11.70 -10.69
C ASP A 94 7.05 -12.56 -11.90
N SER A 95 7.52 -13.77 -11.60
CA SER A 95 8.00 -14.72 -12.61
C SER A 95 6.92 -15.08 -13.63
N ASP A 96 7.35 -15.50 -14.82
CA ASP A 96 6.44 -15.91 -15.90
C ASP A 96 5.46 -17.01 -15.47
N ASP A 97 5.90 -17.94 -14.61
CA ASP A 97 5.02 -18.99 -14.09
C ASP A 97 3.91 -18.45 -13.19
N LYS A 98 4.21 -17.45 -12.35
CA LYS A 98 3.19 -16.77 -11.55
C LYS A 98 2.22 -15.99 -12.43
N LYS A 99 2.71 -15.32 -13.47
CA LYS A 99 1.87 -14.60 -14.45
C LYS A 99 0.93 -15.57 -15.19
N LYS A 100 1.45 -16.70 -15.67
CA LYS A 100 0.64 -17.77 -16.30
C LYS A 100 -0.42 -18.32 -15.35
N LYS A 101 -0.05 -18.58 -14.09
CA LYS A 101 -0.99 -19.05 -13.06
C LYS A 101 -2.08 -18.01 -12.78
N PHE A 102 -1.73 -16.73 -12.71
CA PHE A 102 -2.70 -15.65 -12.53
C PHE A 102 -3.69 -15.59 -13.70
N ILE A 103 -3.21 -15.61 -14.95
CA ILE A 103 -4.07 -15.61 -16.15
C ILE A 103 -4.99 -16.83 -16.17
N LYS A 104 -4.48 -18.02 -15.82
CA LYS A 104 -5.31 -19.23 -15.71
C LYS A 104 -6.43 -19.06 -14.68
N ASN A 105 -6.12 -18.52 -13.51
CA ASN A 105 -7.12 -18.25 -12.48
C ASN A 105 -8.19 -17.23 -12.94
N VAL A 106 -7.80 -16.20 -13.71
CA VAL A 106 -8.76 -15.25 -14.32
C VAL A 106 -9.69 -15.99 -15.28
N HIS A 107 -9.11 -16.79 -16.18
CA HIS A 107 -9.85 -17.53 -17.20
C HIS A 107 -10.87 -18.51 -16.57
N ASP A 108 -10.43 -19.29 -15.59
CA ASP A 108 -11.28 -20.26 -14.89
C ASP A 108 -12.43 -19.55 -14.14
N LEU A 109 -12.17 -18.37 -13.57
CA LEU A 109 -13.21 -17.57 -12.92
C LEU A 109 -14.28 -17.08 -13.92
N VAL A 110 -13.87 -16.56 -15.08
CA VAL A 110 -14.78 -16.08 -16.13
C VAL A 110 -15.65 -17.21 -16.66
N LEU A 111 -15.06 -18.40 -16.86
CA LEU A 111 -15.83 -19.57 -17.30
C LEU A 111 -16.82 -20.04 -16.24
N ALA A 112 -16.43 -20.09 -14.97
CA ALA A 112 -17.33 -20.49 -13.88
C ALA A 112 -18.55 -19.55 -13.76
N THR A 113 -18.38 -18.25 -13.95
CA THR A 113 -19.49 -17.29 -13.97
C THR A 113 -20.37 -17.41 -15.23
N SER A 114 -19.82 -17.91 -16.34
CA SER A 114 -20.57 -18.08 -17.59
C SER A 114 -21.45 -19.34 -17.60
N SER A 115 -21.15 -20.31 -16.73
CA SER A 115 -21.94 -21.55 -16.59
C SER A 115 -23.12 -21.43 -15.62
N GLU A 116 -23.15 -20.41 -14.75
CA GLU A 116 -24.30 -20.19 -13.83
C GLU A 116 -25.52 -19.57 -14.54
N ASP A 117 -25.33 -18.83 -15.64
CA ASP A 117 -26.43 -18.21 -16.41
C ASP A 117 -27.26 -19.21 -17.23
N ASN A 118 -26.77 -20.44 -17.47
CA ASN A 118 -27.50 -21.47 -18.22
C ASN A 118 -28.39 -22.38 -17.35
N SER A 119 -28.46 -22.17 -16.04
CA SER A 119 -29.27 -23.00 -15.12
C SER A 119 -30.66 -22.43 -14.81
N LEU A 120 -31.04 -21.27 -15.38
CA LEU A 120 -32.33 -20.62 -15.13
C LEU A 120 -33.37 -20.81 -16.24
N CYS A 121 -33.06 -21.62 -17.26
CA CYS A 121 -33.94 -21.93 -18.39
C CYS A 121 -34.10 -23.45 -18.63
N ALA A 122 -34.34 -24.22 -17.56
CA ALA A 122 -34.77 -25.63 -17.67
C ALA A 122 -35.96 -25.88 -16.74
#